data_AF-A0A5K3ELI1-F1
#
_entry.id   AF-A0A5K3ELI1-F1
#
_cell.length_a   1.000
_cell.length_b   1.000
_cell.length_c   1.000
_cell.angle_alpha   90.00
_cell.angle_beta   90.00
_cell.angle_gamma   90.00
#
_symmetry.space_group_name_H-M   'P 1'
#
loop_
_entity.id
_entity.type
_entity.pdbx_description
1 polymer ?
#
loop_
_entity_poly.entity_id
_entity_poly.type
_entity_poly.pdbx_seq_one_letter_code
_entity_poly.pdbx_strand_id
1 'polypeptide(L)'
;MLGNQGLISFTDYLFILGLLNKPSSRFEVLFDLLDDDCSGAIDEGEFSVLYKVSAGVSSVGETPGSRLALCPEDSFSKQSTLMKFFFGDDGKKMLQKQQFYRFIENVQNEILEVEFALNSPSGAVISPTEFAQVLLHNTNIPELHYDVFLSRLKRLPSNMEITLDDFKSFYKFINHLDDFQMAMKMYQLANRPISLCKVAEFHI
;
A
#
# COMPACT_ATOMS: atom_id res chain seq x y z
N MET A 1 -10.50 -1.40 11.38
CA MET A 1 -10.59 -0.14 12.16
C MET A 1 -9.72 -0.16 13.42
N LEU A 2 -8.51 0.40 13.28
CA LEU A 2 -7.52 0.57 14.34
C LEU A 2 -7.93 1.67 15.33
N GLY A 3 -7.83 1.40 16.63
CA GLY A 3 -7.77 2.41 17.70
C GLY A 3 -9.07 2.81 18.37
N ASN A 4 -8.98 3.09 19.68
CA ASN A 4 -10.02 3.75 20.45
C ASN A 4 -10.42 5.06 19.74
N GLN A 5 -11.63 5.09 19.18
CA GLN A 5 -12.22 6.25 18.49
C GLN A 5 -11.57 6.66 17.15
N GLY A 6 -10.79 5.79 16.51
CA GLY A 6 -10.26 6.04 15.16
C GLY A 6 -9.06 7.01 15.09
N LEU A 7 -8.41 7.30 16.21
CA LEU A 7 -7.19 8.12 16.24
C LEU A 7 -5.95 7.27 15.97
N ILE A 8 -5.20 7.65 14.93
CA ILE A 8 -3.92 7.07 14.54
C ILE A 8 -2.82 8.02 14.99
N SER A 9 -1.84 7.53 15.76
CA SER A 9 -0.70 8.38 16.15
C SER A 9 0.17 8.70 14.93
N PHE A 10 0.95 9.79 14.97
CA PHE A 10 1.86 10.14 13.87
C PHE A 10 2.84 9.00 13.54
N THR A 11 3.32 8.29 14.56
CA THR A 11 4.20 7.14 14.39
C THR A 11 3.48 5.94 13.77
N ASP A 12 2.23 5.66 14.19
CA ASP A 12 1.41 4.61 13.57
C ASP A 12 1.15 4.93 12.08
N TYR A 13 0.92 6.21 11.76
CA TYR A 13 0.74 6.69 10.38
C TYR A 13 2.00 6.47 9.54
N LEU A 14 3.19 6.87 10.01
CA LEU A 14 4.44 6.66 9.28
C LEU A 14 4.74 5.18 9.06
N PHE A 15 4.49 4.35 10.07
CA PHE A 15 4.62 2.90 9.95
C PHE A 15 3.71 2.34 8.85
N ILE A 16 2.41 2.67 8.91
CA ILE A 16 1.44 2.24 7.89
C ILE A 16 1.89 2.73 6.51
N LEU A 17 2.23 4.02 6.37
CA LEU A 17 2.70 4.62 5.12
C LEU A 17 3.92 3.89 4.54
N GLY A 18 4.88 3.51 5.39
CA GLY A 18 6.07 2.75 4.99
C GLY A 18 5.74 1.34 4.47
N LEU A 19 4.64 0.74 4.91
CA LEU A 19 4.22 -0.60 4.52
C LEU A 19 3.25 -0.61 3.35
N LEU A 20 2.41 0.42 3.16
CA LEU A 20 1.34 0.42 2.15
C LEU A 20 1.80 0.16 0.71
N ASN A 21 3.03 0.58 0.37
CA ASN A 21 3.58 0.46 -0.99
C ASN A 21 4.54 -0.72 -1.16
N LYS A 22 4.50 -1.73 -0.28
CA LYS A 22 5.36 -2.92 -0.39
C LYS A 22 4.53 -4.12 -0.87
N PRO A 23 5.01 -4.88 -1.87
CA PRO A 23 4.36 -6.11 -2.29
C PRO A 23 4.47 -7.18 -1.20
N SER A 24 3.53 -8.12 -1.19
CA SER A 24 3.44 -9.16 -0.15
C SER A 24 4.73 -9.97 0.05
N SER A 25 5.47 -10.21 -1.04
CA SER A 25 6.76 -10.91 -1.03
C SER A 25 7.84 -10.21 -0.20
N ARG A 26 7.82 -8.88 -0.10
CA ARG A 26 8.77 -8.14 0.74
C ARG A 26 8.44 -8.26 2.22
N PHE A 27 7.19 -8.52 2.58
CA PHE A 27 6.84 -8.74 3.98
C PHE A 27 7.23 -10.13 4.47
N GLU A 28 7.39 -11.13 3.61
CA GLU A 28 7.99 -12.42 3.99
C GLU A 28 9.42 -12.21 4.46
N VAL A 29 10.22 -11.56 3.63
CA VAL A 29 11.62 -11.25 3.97
C VAL A 29 11.69 -10.37 5.22
N LEU A 30 10.79 -9.39 5.37
CA LEU A 30 10.77 -8.52 6.53
C LEU A 30 10.38 -9.26 7.82
N PHE A 31 9.40 -10.16 7.74
CA PHE A 31 8.98 -10.95 8.90
C PHE A 31 10.11 -11.88 9.35
N ASP A 32 10.73 -12.58 8.40
CA ASP A 32 11.84 -13.51 8.66
C ASP A 32 13.10 -12.77 9.15
N LEU A 33 13.26 -11.48 8.84
CA LEU A 33 14.34 -10.63 9.38
C LEU A 33 14.08 -10.16 10.82
N LEU A 34 12.81 -10.07 11.23
CA LEU A 34 12.42 -9.57 12.54
C LEU A 34 12.29 -10.67 13.59
N ASP A 35 11.91 -11.87 13.19
CA ASP A 35 11.85 -13.08 14.01
C ASP A 35 13.28 -13.59 14.31
N ASP A 36 13.95 -12.94 15.25
CA ASP A 36 15.38 -13.16 15.57
C ASP A 36 15.58 -14.54 16.20
N ASP A 37 14.59 -15.00 16.98
CA ASP A 37 14.61 -16.30 17.63
C ASP A 37 14.08 -17.46 16.76
N CYS A 38 13.62 -17.16 15.54
CA CYS A 38 13.02 -18.11 14.59
C CYS A 38 11.83 -18.89 15.18
N SER A 39 11.08 -18.28 16.10
CA SER A 39 9.90 -18.89 16.71
C SER A 39 8.70 -18.95 15.76
N GLY A 40 8.74 -18.23 14.64
CA GLY A 40 7.64 -18.09 13.69
C GLY A 40 6.61 -17.05 14.12
N ALA A 41 6.89 -16.29 15.18
CA ALA A 41 6.04 -15.23 15.70
C ALA A 41 6.89 -14.07 16.22
N ILE A 42 6.44 -12.84 15.95
CA ILE A 42 7.15 -11.64 16.37
C ILE A 42 6.68 -11.21 17.75
N ASP A 43 7.59 -10.87 18.65
CA ASP A 43 7.28 -10.26 19.95
C ASP A 43 7.29 -8.71 19.94
N GLU A 44 6.90 -8.07 21.04
CA GLU A 44 6.83 -6.60 21.14
C GLU A 44 8.22 -5.95 20.90
N GLY A 45 9.29 -6.59 21.39
CA GLY A 45 10.65 -6.10 21.29
C GLY A 45 11.16 -6.14 19.85
N GLU A 46 10.98 -7.28 19.18
CA GLU A 46 11.31 -7.49 17.77
C GLU A 46 10.54 -6.51 16.87
N PHE A 47 9.24 -6.36 17.08
CA PHE A 47 8.42 -5.42 16.32
C PHE A 47 8.81 -3.95 16.55
N SER A 48 9.26 -3.60 17.76
CA SER A 48 9.72 -2.25 18.09
C SER A 48 10.87 -1.79 17.19
N VAL A 49 11.75 -2.71 16.79
CA VAL A 49 12.86 -2.43 15.85
C VAL A 49 12.31 -1.94 14.51
N LEU A 50 11.37 -2.68 13.92
CA LEU A 50 10.72 -2.29 12.67
C LEU A 50 10.01 -0.94 12.80
N TYR A 51 9.26 -0.78 13.88
CA TYR A 51 8.46 0.40 14.13
C TYR A 51 9.33 1.67 14.22
N LYS A 52 10.47 1.60 14.90
CA LYS A 52 11.47 2.69 14.97
C LYS A 52 12.09 3.00 13.61
N VAL A 53 12.52 1.98 12.86
CA VAL A 53 13.13 2.15 11.54
C VAL A 53 12.15 2.81 10.56
N SER A 54 10.89 2.34 10.53
CA SER A 54 9.85 2.89 9.64
C SER A 54 9.51 4.36 9.92
N ALA A 55 9.63 4.79 11.18
CA ALA A 55 9.39 6.15 11.60
C ALA A 55 10.61 7.08 11.43
N GLY A 56 11.70 6.58 10.84
CA GLY A 56 12.93 7.33 10.61
C GLY A 56 13.76 7.57 11.87
N VAL A 57 13.58 6.76 12.92
CA VAL A 57 14.40 6.85 14.12
C VAL A 57 15.76 6.24 13.83
N SER A 58 16.79 7.07 13.85
CA SER A 58 18.17 6.62 13.74
C SER A 58 18.61 6.04 15.08
N SER A 59 18.75 4.72 15.18
CA SER A 59 19.46 4.11 16.31
C SER A 59 20.95 4.40 16.16
N VAL A 60 21.42 5.38 16.94
CA VAL A 60 22.82 5.61 17.37
C VAL A 60 23.93 5.29 16.34
N GLY A 61 24.49 6.34 15.72
CA GLY A 61 25.82 6.29 15.08
C GLY A 61 25.90 6.95 13.70
N GLU A 62 26.48 8.15 13.66
CA GLU A 62 27.05 8.83 12.47
C GLU A 62 26.11 9.42 11.41
N THR A 63 25.71 10.69 11.59
CA THR A 63 26.15 11.86 10.79
C THR A 63 25.34 13.10 11.21
N PRO A 64 25.98 14.22 11.61
CA PRO A 64 25.29 15.47 11.88
C PRO A 64 24.83 16.08 10.54
N GLY A 65 23.63 15.69 10.10
CA GLY A 65 23.08 16.15 8.81
C GLY A 65 21.90 15.36 8.26
N SER A 66 21.57 14.18 8.79
CA SER A 66 20.40 13.42 8.33
C SER A 66 19.10 14.07 8.82
N ARG A 67 18.49 14.89 7.97
CA ARG A 67 17.23 15.64 8.20
C ARG A 67 15.97 14.77 8.33
N LEU A 68 16.08 13.48 8.67
CA LEU A 68 14.96 12.53 8.67
C LEU A 68 14.63 11.90 10.03
N ALA A 69 15.19 12.40 11.14
CA ALA A 69 14.69 12.05 12.47
C ALA A 69 13.33 12.73 12.70
N LEU A 70 12.24 12.08 12.30
CA LEU A 70 10.88 12.63 12.39
C LEU A 70 10.31 12.59 13.81
N CYS A 71 10.84 11.73 14.69
CA CYS A 71 10.34 11.53 16.06
C CYS A 71 11.47 11.47 17.10
N PRO A 72 11.35 12.15 18.26
CA PRO A 72 12.23 11.93 19.41
C PRO A 72 12.12 10.49 19.95
N GLU A 73 13.21 9.91 20.44
CA GLU A 73 13.26 8.55 21.03
C GLU A 73 12.18 8.33 22.12
N ASP A 74 11.87 9.36 22.92
CA ASP A 74 10.88 9.31 24.00
C ASP A 74 9.41 9.32 23.53
N SER A 75 9.14 9.55 22.24
CA SER A 75 7.77 9.54 21.68
C SER A 75 7.27 8.15 21.29
N PHE A 76 8.12 7.12 21.39
CA PHE A 76 7.75 5.72 21.18
C PHE A 76 7.13 5.15 22.45
N SER A 77 6.01 5.72 22.86
CA SER A 77 5.28 5.22 24.02
C SER A 77 4.72 3.83 23.71
N LYS A 78 4.82 2.91 24.69
CA LYS A 78 4.16 1.60 24.77
C LYS A 78 2.62 1.65 24.66
N GLN A 79 2.06 2.78 24.23
CA GLN A 79 0.64 3.08 24.17
C GLN A 79 0.16 3.36 22.74
N SER A 80 0.99 3.10 21.72
CA SER A 80 0.53 3.17 20.33
C SER A 80 -0.65 2.22 20.09
N THR A 81 -1.58 2.67 19.25
CA THR A 81 -2.75 1.89 18.87
C THR A 81 -2.33 0.57 18.22
N LEU A 82 -1.30 0.58 17.37
CA LEU A 82 -0.79 -0.62 16.72
C LEU A 82 -0.15 -1.59 17.70
N MET A 83 0.62 -1.11 18.68
CA MET A 83 1.21 -2.00 19.68
C MET A 83 0.14 -2.72 20.48
N LYS A 84 -0.88 -2.01 20.95
CA LYS A 84 -2.00 -2.64 21.66
C LYS A 84 -2.79 -3.61 20.78
N PHE A 85 -2.97 -3.28 19.50
CA PHE A 85 -3.67 -4.13 18.56
C PHE A 85 -2.96 -5.47 18.33
N PHE A 86 -1.64 -5.44 18.16
CA PHE A 86 -0.85 -6.65 17.92
C PHE A 86 -0.54 -7.42 19.20
N PHE A 87 -0.05 -6.74 20.24
CA PHE A 87 0.54 -7.35 21.44
C PHE A 87 -0.38 -7.33 22.67
N GLY A 88 -1.54 -6.67 22.59
CA GLY A 88 -2.47 -6.52 23.71
C GLY A 88 -2.03 -5.43 24.71
N ASP A 89 -2.87 -5.18 25.72
CA ASP A 89 -2.56 -4.18 26.75
C ASP A 89 -1.40 -4.59 27.68
N ASP A 90 -1.10 -5.89 27.76
CA ASP A 90 -0.01 -6.44 28.57
C ASP A 90 1.28 -6.72 27.77
N GLY A 91 1.26 -6.55 26.45
CA GLY A 91 2.40 -6.74 25.55
C GLY A 91 2.82 -8.20 25.35
N LYS A 92 2.03 -9.18 25.83
CA LYS A 92 2.44 -10.60 25.85
C LYS A 92 1.97 -11.41 24.66
N LYS A 93 1.07 -10.87 23.84
CA LYS A 93 0.55 -11.58 22.68
C LYS A 93 1.61 -11.56 21.58
N MET A 94 1.89 -12.71 20.98
CA MET A 94 2.82 -12.79 19.85
C MET A 94 2.10 -12.55 18.52
N LEU A 95 2.75 -11.83 17.61
CA LEU A 95 2.25 -11.50 16.28
C LEU A 95 2.63 -12.59 15.28
N GLN A 96 1.65 -13.36 14.83
CA GLN A 96 1.88 -14.38 13.80
C GLN A 96 1.97 -13.79 12.40
N LYS A 97 2.78 -14.41 11.53
CA LYS A 97 2.96 -14.04 10.12
C LYS A 97 1.64 -13.80 9.37
N GLN A 98 0.71 -14.74 9.48
CA GLN A 98 -0.61 -14.63 8.83
C GLN A 98 -1.45 -13.46 9.37
N GLN A 99 -1.34 -13.15 10.65
CA GLN A 99 -2.06 -12.03 11.26
C GLN A 99 -1.52 -10.70 10.75
N PHE A 100 -0.19 -10.60 10.60
CA PHE A 100 0.45 -9.43 10.04
C PHE A 100 0.06 -9.19 8.57
N TYR A 101 0.03 -10.24 7.74
CA TYR A 101 -0.41 -10.10 6.34
C TYR A 101 -1.86 -9.69 6.21
N ARG A 102 -2.74 -10.36 6.96
CA ARG A 102 -4.15 -10.01 6.96
C ARG A 102 -4.37 -8.57 7.41
N PHE A 103 -3.57 -8.09 8.37
CA PHE A 103 -3.63 -6.70 8.80
C PHE A 103 -3.28 -5.75 7.65
N ILE A 104 -2.16 -5.94 6.96
CA ILE A 104 -1.75 -5.05 5.85
C ILE A 104 -2.75 -5.10 4.70
N GLU A 105 -3.21 -6.30 4.33
CA GLU A 105 -4.22 -6.48 3.30
C GLU A 105 -5.52 -5.75 3.67
N ASN A 106 -5.97 -5.84 4.92
CA ASN A 106 -7.15 -5.12 5.39
C ASN A 106 -6.95 -3.61 5.30
N VAL A 107 -5.79 -3.07 5.72
CA VAL A 107 -5.53 -1.63 5.66
C VAL A 107 -5.49 -1.15 4.21
N GLN A 108 -4.82 -1.87 3.31
CA GLN A 108 -4.81 -1.55 1.88
C GLN A 108 -6.23 -1.58 1.29
N ASN A 109 -7.04 -2.59 1.64
CA ASN A 109 -8.42 -2.69 1.21
C ASN A 109 -9.28 -1.54 1.75
N GLU A 110 -9.15 -1.18 3.05
CA GLU A 110 -9.87 -0.07 3.66
C GLU A 110 -9.53 1.26 2.93
N ILE A 111 -8.26 1.49 2.58
CA ILE A 111 -7.84 2.68 1.82
C ILE A 111 -8.46 2.71 0.43
N LEU A 112 -8.42 1.58 -0.29
CA LEU A 112 -9.03 1.48 -1.62
C LEU A 112 -10.55 1.65 -1.58
N GLU A 113 -11.21 1.17 -0.53
CA GLU A 113 -12.64 1.37 -0.32
C GLU A 113 -12.98 2.83 -0.07
N VAL A 114 -12.18 3.54 0.74
CA VAL A 114 -12.36 4.98 0.97
C VAL A 114 -12.13 5.77 -0.31
N GLU A 115 -11.05 5.49 -1.04
CA GLU A 115 -10.75 6.15 -2.33
C GLU A 115 -11.89 5.93 -3.34
N PHE A 116 -12.39 4.69 -3.44
CA PHE A 116 -13.51 4.36 -4.32
C PHE A 116 -14.79 5.10 -3.90
N ALA A 117 -15.11 5.13 -2.60
CA ALA A 117 -16.29 5.80 -2.08
C ALA A 117 -16.25 7.32 -2.30
N LEU A 118 -15.07 7.95 -2.19
CA LEU A 118 -14.88 9.37 -2.49
C LEU A 118 -15.15 9.71 -3.96
N ASN A 119 -14.95 8.75 -4.86
CA ASN A 119 -15.11 8.92 -6.30
C ASN A 119 -16.37 8.23 -6.86
N SER A 120 -17.23 7.67 -5.99
CA SER A 120 -18.48 7.00 -6.38
C SER A 120 -19.69 7.78 -5.86
N PRO A 121 -20.33 8.62 -6.69
CA PRO A 121 -21.50 9.38 -6.29
C PRO A 121 -22.68 8.50 -5.84
N SER A 122 -22.77 7.29 -6.37
CA SER A 122 -23.82 6.31 -6.09
C SER A 122 -23.44 5.28 -5.01
N GLY A 123 -22.16 5.20 -4.64
CA GLY A 123 -21.60 4.22 -3.71
C GLY A 123 -21.47 2.79 -4.26
N ALA A 124 -21.96 2.50 -5.47
CA ALA A 124 -21.95 1.15 -6.04
C ALA A 124 -20.93 0.99 -7.18
N VAL A 125 -20.80 2.01 -8.04
CA VAL A 125 -19.96 2.00 -9.24
C VAL A 125 -19.32 3.36 -9.47
N ILE A 126 -18.21 3.38 -10.22
CA ILE A 126 -17.62 4.59 -10.79
C ILE A 126 -17.59 4.49 -12.32
N SER A 127 -17.68 5.62 -12.99
CA SER A 127 -17.54 5.73 -14.43
C SER A 127 -16.06 5.64 -14.86
N PRO A 128 -15.79 5.30 -16.14
CA PRO A 128 -14.42 5.33 -16.68
C PRO A 128 -13.75 6.71 -16.55
N THR A 129 -14.54 7.79 -16.56
CA THR A 129 -14.02 9.16 -16.40
C THR A 129 -13.55 9.40 -14.97
N GLU A 130 -14.36 9.04 -13.97
CA GLU A 130 -14.00 9.16 -12.55
C GLU A 130 -12.77 8.30 -12.24
N PHE A 131 -12.76 7.05 -12.72
CA PHE A 131 -11.60 6.19 -12.56
C PHE A 131 -10.33 6.77 -13.21
N ALA A 132 -10.42 7.30 -14.42
CA ALA A 132 -9.28 7.93 -15.07
C ALA A 132 -8.78 9.18 -14.31
N GLN A 133 -9.68 9.95 -13.69
CA GLN A 133 -9.30 11.09 -12.85
C GLN A 133 -8.53 10.64 -11.61
N VAL A 134 -8.97 9.58 -10.93
CA VAL A 134 -8.23 8.96 -9.81
C VAL A 134 -6.83 8.58 -10.26
N LEU A 135 -6.69 7.92 -11.41
CA LEU A 135 -5.37 7.53 -11.92
C LEU A 135 -4.49 8.75 -12.23
N LEU A 136 -5.04 9.75 -12.91
CA LEU A 136 -4.30 10.96 -13.32
C LEU A 136 -3.84 11.77 -12.10
N HIS A 137 -4.68 11.92 -11.08
CA HIS A 137 -4.34 12.59 -9.82
C HIS A 137 -3.17 11.90 -9.10
N ASN A 138 -2.99 10.60 -9.30
CA ASN A 138 -1.85 9.84 -8.78
C ASN A 138 -0.63 9.85 -9.73
N THR A 139 -0.55 10.79 -10.68
CA THR A 139 0.60 11.00 -11.56
C THR A 139 1.22 12.38 -11.40
N ASN A 140 2.44 12.56 -11.92
CA ASN A 140 3.09 13.88 -12.02
C ASN A 140 2.65 14.71 -13.24
N ILE A 141 1.51 14.36 -13.86
CA ILE A 141 0.99 15.07 -15.04
C ILE A 141 0.23 16.32 -14.56
N PRO A 142 0.53 17.52 -15.09
CA PRO A 142 -0.26 18.71 -14.77
C PRO A 142 -1.73 18.58 -15.21
N GLU A 143 -2.66 19.06 -14.38
CA GLU A 143 -4.11 18.99 -14.63
C GLU A 143 -4.53 19.59 -15.98
N LEU A 144 -3.83 20.64 -16.44
CA LEU A 144 -4.07 21.27 -17.75
C LEU A 144 -3.90 20.32 -18.95
N HIS A 145 -3.26 19.16 -18.75
CA HIS A 145 -3.09 18.13 -19.77
C HIS A 145 -4.08 16.96 -19.64
N TYR A 146 -4.94 16.93 -18.62
CA TYR A 146 -5.87 15.82 -18.39
C TYR A 146 -6.85 15.63 -19.55
N ASP A 147 -7.29 16.71 -20.20
CA ASP A 147 -8.20 16.68 -21.34
C ASP A 147 -7.72 15.79 -22.49
N VAL A 148 -6.39 15.69 -22.69
CA VAL A 148 -5.80 14.85 -23.73
C VAL A 148 -6.04 13.35 -23.45
N PHE A 149 -6.12 12.98 -22.18
CA PHE A 149 -6.41 11.61 -21.75
C PHE A 149 -7.90 11.35 -21.65
N LEU A 150 -8.65 12.26 -21.04
CA LEU A 150 -10.11 12.14 -20.87
C LEU A 150 -10.85 12.13 -22.21
N SER A 151 -10.38 12.88 -23.21
CA SER A 151 -10.97 12.86 -24.55
C SER A 151 -10.90 11.49 -25.23
N ARG A 152 -9.93 10.64 -24.87
CA ARG A 152 -9.80 9.27 -25.41
C ARG A 152 -10.89 8.33 -24.88
N LEU A 153 -11.43 8.62 -23.70
CA LEU A 153 -12.50 7.82 -23.08
C LEU A 153 -13.81 7.88 -23.85
N LYS A 154 -14.00 8.88 -24.72
CA LYS A 154 -15.15 8.96 -25.64
C LYS A 154 -15.29 7.76 -26.58
N ARG A 155 -14.22 6.94 -26.73
CA ARG A 155 -14.22 5.71 -27.53
C ARG A 155 -14.76 4.51 -26.77
N LEU A 156 -14.96 4.62 -25.46
CA LEU A 156 -15.49 3.56 -24.61
C LEU A 156 -17.03 3.54 -24.65
N PRO A 157 -17.66 2.39 -24.35
CA PRO A 157 -19.11 2.31 -24.23
C PRO A 157 -19.63 3.21 -23.10
N SER A 158 -20.73 3.93 -23.34
CA SER A 158 -21.33 4.83 -22.35
C SER A 158 -21.95 4.12 -21.15
N ASN A 159 -22.21 2.81 -21.26
CA ASN A 159 -22.76 1.96 -20.20
C ASN A 159 -21.67 1.18 -19.45
N MET A 160 -20.39 1.51 -19.64
CA MET A 160 -19.31 0.87 -18.91
C MET A 160 -19.29 1.40 -17.48
N GLU A 161 -19.26 0.48 -16.53
CA GLU A 161 -19.21 0.76 -15.10
C GLU A 161 -18.02 0.00 -14.52
N ILE A 162 -17.38 0.58 -13.51
CA ILE A 162 -16.24 -0.01 -12.81
C ILE A 162 -16.69 -0.25 -11.37
N THR A 163 -16.66 -1.52 -10.96
CA THR A 163 -17.02 -1.93 -9.60
C THR A 163 -15.84 -1.75 -8.64
N LEU A 164 -16.11 -1.87 -7.33
CA LEU A 164 -15.05 -1.88 -6.32
C LEU A 164 -14.05 -3.04 -6.54
N ASP A 165 -14.54 -4.20 -6.99
CA ASP A 165 -13.68 -5.36 -7.26
C ASP A 165 -12.78 -5.13 -8.48
N ASP A 166 -13.29 -4.48 -9.54
CA ASP A 166 -12.48 -4.07 -10.69
C ASP A 166 -11.40 -3.06 -10.25
N PHE A 167 -11.79 -2.08 -9.43
CA PHE A 167 -10.88 -1.08 -8.87
C PHE A 167 -9.76 -1.74 -8.07
N LYS A 168 -10.11 -2.60 -7.10
CA LYS A 168 -9.13 -3.33 -6.27
C LYS A 168 -8.22 -4.22 -7.13
N SER A 169 -8.78 -4.91 -8.12
CA SER A 169 -8.02 -5.78 -9.03
C SER A 169 -6.99 -4.97 -9.83
N PHE A 170 -7.35 -3.77 -10.29
CA PHE A 170 -6.41 -2.90 -10.96
C PHE A 170 -5.25 -2.45 -10.07
N TYR A 171 -5.52 -2.07 -8.81
CA TYR A 171 -4.45 -1.70 -7.88
C TYR A 171 -3.57 -2.90 -7.48
N LYS A 172 -4.11 -4.11 -7.44
CA LYS A 172 -3.30 -5.34 -7.31
C LYS A 172 -2.36 -5.51 -8.50
N PHE A 173 -2.85 -5.30 -9.73
CA PHE A 173 -2.01 -5.31 -10.92
C PHE A 173 -0.89 -4.25 -10.86
N ILE A 174 -1.16 -3.06 -10.30
CA ILE A 174 -0.13 -2.01 -10.11
C ILE A 174 1.06 -2.52 -9.28
N ASN A 175 0.81 -3.37 -8.27
CA ASN A 175 1.88 -3.92 -7.43
C ASN A 175 2.86 -4.82 -8.20
N HIS A 176 2.50 -5.24 -9.40
CA HIS A 176 3.30 -6.11 -10.28
C HIS A 176 3.72 -5.41 -11.58
N LEU A 177 3.76 -4.07 -11.58
CA LEU A 177 4.13 -3.28 -12.76
C LEU A 177 5.54 -3.56 -13.25
N ASP A 178 6.50 -3.88 -12.38
CA ASP A 178 7.87 -4.17 -12.80
C ASP A 178 7.92 -5.41 -13.72
N ASP A 179 7.21 -6.47 -13.34
CA ASP A 179 7.10 -7.71 -14.13
C ASP A 179 6.37 -7.45 -15.45
N PHE A 180 5.29 -6.68 -15.40
CA PHE A 180 4.56 -6.26 -16.60
C PHE A 180 5.44 -5.41 -17.52
N GLN A 181 6.20 -4.47 -16.98
CA GLN A 181 7.11 -3.60 -17.74
C GLN A 181 8.21 -4.42 -18.40
N MET A 182 8.77 -5.41 -17.70
CA MET A 182 9.75 -6.34 -18.27
C MET A 182 9.14 -7.10 -19.46
N ALA A 183 7.94 -7.65 -19.30
CA ALA A 183 7.29 -8.36 -20.39
C ALA A 183 7.01 -7.45 -21.59
N MET A 184 6.52 -6.23 -21.35
CA MET A 184 6.28 -5.23 -22.39
C MET A 184 7.55 -4.86 -23.16
N LYS A 185 8.68 -4.70 -22.45
CA LYS A 185 10.00 -4.48 -23.08
C LYS A 185 10.39 -5.66 -23.98
N MET A 186 10.18 -6.89 -23.55
CA MET A 186 10.47 -8.09 -24.37
C MET A 186 9.63 -8.13 -25.65
N TYR A 187 8.34 -7.78 -25.58
CA TYR A 187 7.48 -7.70 -26.77
C TYR A 187 7.91 -6.61 -27.75
N GLN A 188 8.31 -5.45 -27.23
CA GLN A 188 8.86 -4.35 -28.03
C GLN A 188 10.16 -4.76 -28.74
N LEU A 189 11.09 -5.40 -28.03
CA LEU A 189 12.34 -5.90 -28.61
C LEU A 189 12.09 -6.97 -29.68
N ALA A 190 11.03 -7.77 -29.54
CA ALA A 190 10.63 -8.77 -30.52
C ALA A 190 9.87 -8.18 -31.73
N ASN A 191 9.66 -6.86 -31.79
CA ASN A 191 8.83 -6.17 -32.80
C ASN A 191 7.43 -6.79 -32.96
N ARG A 192 6.86 -7.32 -31.87
CA ARG A 192 5.53 -7.93 -31.88
C ARG A 192 4.50 -6.91 -31.41
N PRO A 193 3.38 -6.72 -32.14
CA PRO A 193 2.29 -5.90 -31.66
C PRO A 193 1.66 -6.56 -30.42
N ILE A 194 1.34 -5.72 -29.44
CA ILE A 194 0.67 -6.13 -28.21
C ILE A 194 -0.84 -6.06 -28.49
N SER A 195 -1.51 -7.22 -28.41
CA SER A 195 -2.96 -7.34 -28.56
C SER A 195 -3.64 -7.44 -27.19
N LEU A 196 -4.90 -6.99 -27.09
CA LEU A 196 -5.71 -7.06 -25.86
C LEU A 196 -5.76 -8.48 -25.28
N CYS A 197 -5.81 -9.51 -26.13
CA CYS A 197 -5.80 -10.92 -25.72
C CYS A 197 -4.54 -11.30 -24.90
N LYS A 198 -3.37 -10.74 -25.25
CA LYS A 198 -2.11 -11.04 -24.55
C LYS A 198 -1.98 -10.25 -23.25
N VAL A 199 -2.64 -9.10 -23.15
CA VAL A 199 -2.70 -8.32 -21.90
C VAL A 199 -3.59 -9.02 -20.88
N ALA A 200 -4.70 -9.63 -21.33
CA ALA A 200 -5.60 -10.39 -20.47
C ALA A 200 -4.98 -11.68 -19.88
N GLU A 201 -3.92 -12.22 -20.48
CA GLU A 201 -3.18 -13.39 -19.97
C GLU A 201 -2.28 -13.07 -18.76
N PHE A 202 -2.03 -11.79 -18.46
CA PHE A 202 -1.41 -11.38 -17.21
C PHE A 202 -2.44 -11.45 -16.08
N HIS A 203 -2.79 -12.67 -15.68
CA HIS A 203 -3.44 -12.90 -14.39
C HIS A 203 -2.36 -12.77 -13.31
N ILE A 204 -2.24 -11.56 -12.75
CA ILE A 204 -1.47 -11.30 -11.53
C ILE A 204 -2.43 -10.78 -10.46
#